data_AF-A0AA88QGN3-F1
#
_entry.id   AF-A0AA88QGN3-F1
#
_cell.length_a   1.000
_cell.length_b   1.000
_cell.length_c   1.000
_cell.angle_alpha   90.00
_cell.angle_beta   90.00
_cell.angle_gamma   90.00
#
_symmetry.space_group_name_H-M   'P 1'
#
loop_
_entity.id
_entity.type
_entity.pdbx_description
1 polymer ?
#
loop_
_entity_poly.entity_id
_entity_poly.type
_entity_poly.pdbx_seq_one_letter_code
_entity_poly.pdbx_strand_id
1 'polypeptide(L)'
;MFNPWSPSQPNNAGGNQYCVYTSTAGYWNDWTCSDKLSFMCFEKKIQIVRLEVKSSQNVNDPALTNTVLAKLEQKLQENGLTEDAKLSWMMFSGEKVFHKRWYQMSDAFNAPCKRAKN
;
A
#
# COMPACT_ATOMS: atom_id res chain seq x y z
N MET A 1 19.46 -5.68 21.28
CA MET A 1 18.96 -6.44 20.11
C MET A 1 17.77 -7.26 20.59
N PHE A 2 16.60 -7.10 19.98
CA PHE A 2 15.39 -7.84 20.36
C PHE A 2 15.31 -9.12 19.54
N ASN A 3 15.27 -10.28 20.21
CA ASN A 3 15.27 -11.59 19.54
C ASN A 3 14.41 -12.59 20.34
N PRO A 4 13.08 -12.51 20.26
CA PRO A 4 12.17 -13.21 21.17
C PRO A 4 11.88 -14.65 20.70
N TRP A 5 12.84 -15.36 20.12
CA TRP A 5 12.66 -16.78 19.79
C TRP A 5 12.57 -17.62 21.06
N SER A 6 11.75 -18.67 21.01
CA SER A 6 11.83 -19.72 22.02
C SER A 6 13.21 -20.39 21.95
N PRO A 7 13.67 -20.98 23.06
CA PRO A 7 14.89 -21.78 23.05
C PRO A 7 14.90 -22.78 21.88
N SER A 8 16.05 -22.84 21.18
CA SER A 8 16.27 -23.73 20.04
C SER A 8 15.47 -23.43 18.77
N GLN A 9 14.91 -22.22 18.64
CA GLN A 9 14.23 -21.77 17.41
C GLN A 9 14.99 -20.62 16.72
N PRO A 10 14.80 -20.46 15.39
CA PRO A 10 14.06 -21.34 14.49
C PRO A 10 14.81 -22.64 14.18
N ASN A 11 14.11 -23.77 14.08
CA ASN A 11 14.75 -25.09 13.87
C ASN A 11 14.45 -25.75 12.52
N ASN A 12 13.51 -25.20 11.75
CA ASN A 12 13.03 -25.71 10.47
C ASN A 12 12.77 -27.23 10.49
N ALA A 13 12.07 -27.72 11.50
CA ALA A 13 11.75 -29.13 11.66
C ALA A 13 11.08 -29.68 10.40
N GLY A 14 11.62 -30.78 9.86
CA GLY A 14 11.13 -31.39 8.63
C GLY A 14 11.35 -30.55 7.35
N GLY A 15 12.08 -29.44 7.41
CA GLY A 15 12.45 -28.63 6.26
C GLY A 15 11.29 -27.82 5.64
N ASN A 16 10.20 -27.59 6.38
CA ASN A 16 8.99 -26.95 5.85
C ASN A 16 8.39 -25.85 6.73
N GLN A 17 9.14 -25.31 7.70
CA GLN A 17 8.63 -24.30 8.64
C GLN A 17 9.07 -22.89 8.23
N TYR A 18 8.27 -22.26 7.36
CA TYR A 18 8.59 -20.95 6.76
C TYR A 18 7.71 -19.80 7.27
N CYS A 19 6.84 -20.06 8.24
CA CYS A 19 5.98 -19.06 8.87
C CYS A 19 6.33 -18.92 10.35
N VAL A 20 6.02 -17.77 10.96
CA VAL A 20 6.25 -17.54 12.39
C VAL A 20 4.91 -17.48 13.11
N TYR A 21 4.83 -18.14 14.26
CA TYR A 21 3.75 -17.90 15.22
C TYR A 21 4.33 -17.50 16.58
N THR A 22 3.48 -16.90 17.41
CA THR A 22 3.83 -16.60 18.79
C THR A 22 3.07 -17.52 19.73
N SER A 23 3.78 -18.08 20.71
CA SER A 23 3.17 -18.85 21.78
C SER A 23 2.41 -17.94 22.75
N THR A 24 1.60 -18.52 23.64
CA THR A 24 0.91 -17.77 24.70
C THR A 24 1.88 -17.06 25.66
N ALA A 25 3.15 -17.48 25.71
CA ALA A 25 4.22 -16.83 26.46
C ALA A 25 4.86 -15.63 25.72
N GLY A 26 4.45 -15.36 24.48
CA GLY A 26 4.97 -14.25 23.66
C GLY A 26 6.24 -14.56 22.88
N TYR A 27 6.81 -15.76 23.02
CA TYR A 27 7.99 -16.19 22.25
C TYR A 27 7.63 -16.67 20.84
N TRP A 28 8.52 -16.46 19.89
CA TRP A 28 8.40 -16.85 18.49
C TRP A 28 8.88 -18.26 18.24
N ASN A 29 8.24 -18.94 17.30
CA ASN A 29 8.61 -20.24 16.77
C ASN A 29 8.36 -20.22 15.25
N ASP A 30 9.21 -20.88 14.47
CA ASP A 30 8.90 -21.19 13.08
C ASP A 30 7.94 -22.38 13.00
N TRP A 31 7.08 -22.36 11.99
CA TRP A 31 6.00 -23.32 11.81
C TRP A 31 5.61 -23.48 10.36
N THR A 32 4.92 -24.59 10.05
CA THR A 32 4.43 -24.90 8.72
C THR A 32 3.31 -23.92 8.33
N CYS A 33 3.47 -23.25 7.18
CA CYS A 33 2.55 -22.19 6.75
C CYS A 33 1.12 -22.65 6.41
N SER A 34 0.93 -23.94 6.12
CA SER A 34 -0.39 -24.50 5.77
C SER A 34 -1.31 -24.70 6.97
N ASP A 35 -0.77 -24.61 8.18
CA ASP A 35 -1.53 -24.87 9.40
C ASP A 35 -2.45 -23.70 9.73
N LYS A 36 -3.70 -24.02 10.07
CA LYS A 36 -4.72 -23.02 10.41
C LYS A 36 -4.63 -22.68 11.89
N LEU A 37 -3.94 -21.59 12.21
CA LEU A 37 -3.82 -21.06 13.56
C LEU A 37 -4.58 -19.73 13.71
N SER A 38 -4.85 -19.33 14.95
CA SER A 38 -5.28 -17.96 15.24
C SER A 38 -4.20 -16.96 14.82
N PHE A 39 -4.60 -15.80 14.32
CA PHE A 39 -3.69 -14.75 13.86
C PHE A 39 -4.03 -13.41 14.50
N MET A 40 -3.04 -12.53 14.57
CA MET A 40 -3.20 -11.15 15.00
C MET A 40 -3.07 -10.23 13.79
N CYS A 41 -4.06 -9.35 13.60
CA CYS A 41 -3.91 -8.21 12.71
C CYS A 41 -3.30 -7.06 13.51
N PHE A 42 -2.37 -6.34 12.88
CA PHE A 42 -1.97 -5.02 13.35
C PHE A 42 -2.50 -4.00 12.36
N GLU A 43 -3.16 -2.97 12.86
CA GLU A 43 -3.54 -1.84 12.03
C GLU A 43 -2.35 -0.89 11.93
N LYS A 44 -1.83 -0.73 10.72
CA LYS A 44 -0.92 0.38 10.45
C LYS A 44 -1.76 1.64 10.33
N LYS A 45 -1.43 2.68 11.11
CA LYS A 45 -1.97 4.01 10.90
C LYS A 45 -1.44 4.54 9.57
N ILE A 46 -2.28 4.53 8.54
CA ILE A 46 -1.97 5.10 7.23
C ILE A 46 -2.59 6.50 7.19
N GLN A 47 -1.75 7.51 6.98
CA GLN A 47 -2.21 8.88 6.70
C GLN A 47 -2.33 9.05 5.18
N ILE A 48 -3.53 9.40 4.71
CA ILE A 48 -3.78 9.61 3.28
C ILE A 48 -3.74 11.10 2.99
N VAL A 49 -2.73 11.54 2.24
CA VAL A 49 -2.64 12.90 1.72
C VAL A 49 -3.27 12.94 0.34
N ARG A 50 -4.34 13.74 0.19
CA ARG A 50 -4.98 13.97 -1.12
C ARG A 50 -4.36 15.19 -1.78
N LEU A 51 -3.91 15.02 -3.03
CA LEU A 51 -3.22 16.06 -3.80
C LEU A 51 -3.98 16.34 -5.09
N GLU A 52 -4.12 17.63 -5.43
CA GLU A 52 -4.57 18.07 -6.75
C GLU A 52 -3.36 18.59 -7.52
N VAL A 53 -3.11 18.04 -8.71
CA VAL A 53 -1.99 18.43 -9.57
C VAL A 53 -2.55 18.99 -10.86
N LYS A 54 -2.19 20.23 -11.17
CA LYS A 54 -2.50 20.88 -12.45
C LYS A 54 -1.25 20.86 -13.32
N SER A 55 -1.32 20.20 -14.46
CA SER A 55 -0.23 20.10 -15.43
C SER A 55 -0.79 20.09 -16.85
N SER A 56 -0.01 20.59 -17.80
CA SER A 56 -0.27 20.43 -19.23
C SER A 56 0.14 19.05 -19.76
N GLN A 57 0.97 18.33 -19.01
CA GLN A 57 1.48 17.00 -19.35
C GLN A 57 0.63 15.88 -18.72
N ASN A 58 0.87 14.63 -19.14
CA ASN A 58 0.23 13.48 -18.53
C ASN A 58 0.67 13.33 -17.06
N VAL A 59 -0.25 13.58 -16.14
CA VAL A 59 -0.01 13.52 -14.68
C VAL A 59 0.34 12.12 -14.17
N ASN A 60 0.09 11.08 -14.96
CA ASN A 60 0.47 9.70 -14.63
C ASN A 60 1.75 9.24 -15.35
N ASP A 61 2.50 10.15 -15.98
CA ASP A 61 3.84 9.83 -16.49
C ASP A 61 4.79 9.48 -15.32
N PRO A 62 5.56 8.36 -15.39
CA PRO A 62 6.43 7.93 -14.30
C PRO A 62 7.46 8.98 -13.86
N ALA A 63 8.01 9.77 -14.79
CA ALA A 63 8.98 10.80 -14.42
C ALA A 63 8.30 11.95 -13.66
N LEU A 64 7.08 12.32 -14.07
CA LEU A 64 6.30 13.35 -13.38
C LEU A 64 5.82 12.86 -12.00
N THR A 65 5.29 11.64 -11.88
CA THR A 65 4.86 11.10 -10.58
C THR A 65 6.03 10.96 -9.60
N ASN A 66 7.20 10.49 -10.06
CA ASN A 66 8.40 10.42 -9.23
C ASN A 66 8.85 11.81 -8.76
N THR A 67 8.79 12.82 -9.63
CA THR A 67 9.12 14.21 -9.27
C THR A 67 8.16 14.77 -8.23
N VAL A 68 6.85 14.51 -8.36
CA VAL A 68 5.85 14.95 -7.38
C VAL A 68 6.05 14.24 -6.04
N LEU A 69 6.37 12.94 -6.05
CA LEU A 69 6.63 12.17 -4.82
C LEU A 69 7.83 12.71 -4.06
N ALA A 70 8.96 12.93 -4.74
CA ALA A 70 10.17 13.48 -4.14
C ALA A 70 9.93 14.88 -3.54
N LYS A 71 9.19 15.74 -4.25
CA LYS A 71 8.83 17.07 -3.75
C LYS A 71 7.89 17.01 -2.54
N LEU A 72 6.99 16.03 -2.49
CA LEU A 72 6.11 15.81 -1.35
C LEU A 72 6.89 15.32 -0.12
N GLU A 73 7.78 14.34 -0.31
CA GLU A 73 8.68 13.84 0.73
C GLU A 73 9.51 14.96 1.34
N GLN A 74 10.17 15.78 0.51
CA GLN A 74 10.95 16.93 0.97
C GLN A 74 10.10 17.87 1.84
N LYS A 75 8.92 18.27 1.36
CA LYS A 75 8.05 19.19 2.09
C LYS A 75 7.54 18.62 3.41
N LEU A 76 7.23 17.34 3.44
CA LEU A 76 6.77 16.70 4.68
C LEU A 76 7.90 16.59 5.70
N GLN A 77 9.12 16.29 5.26
CA GLN A 77 10.32 16.29 6.10
C GLN A 77 10.59 17.68 6.70
N GLU A 78 10.50 18.74 5.89
CA GLU A 78 10.60 20.14 6.37
C GLU A 78 9.54 20.50 7.43
N ASN A 79 8.41 19.79 7.46
CA ASN A 79 7.32 19.99 8.42
C ASN A 79 7.29 18.95 9.55
N GLY A 80 8.40 18.22 9.76
CA GLY A 80 8.56 17.32 10.92
C GLY A 80 8.16 15.87 10.71
N LEU A 81 8.04 15.41 9.47
CA LEU A 81 7.91 13.98 9.19
C LEU A 81 9.21 13.25 9.55
N THR A 82 9.11 12.15 10.29
CA THR A 82 10.24 11.34 10.73
C THR A 82 10.81 10.48 9.60
N GLU A 83 12.10 10.14 9.67
CA GLU A 83 12.80 9.36 8.62
C GLU A 83 12.24 7.93 8.43
N ASP A 84 11.57 7.37 9.44
CA ASP A 84 10.92 6.05 9.38
C ASP A 84 9.57 6.08 8.64
N ALA A 85 9.05 7.26 8.31
CA ALA A 85 7.82 7.40 7.57
C ALA A 85 8.04 7.09 6.07
N LYS A 86 7.52 5.94 5.64
CA LYS A 86 7.55 5.53 4.23
C LYS A 86 6.38 6.15 3.44
N LEU A 87 6.70 6.94 2.42
CA LEU A 87 5.72 7.43 1.45
C LEU A 87 5.54 6.44 0.29
N SER A 88 4.33 6.37 -0.24
CA SER A 88 3.99 5.57 -1.42
C SER A 88 2.70 6.07 -2.05
N TRP A 89 2.59 5.91 -3.37
CA TRP A 89 1.35 6.19 -4.09
C TRP A 89 0.25 5.18 -3.74
N MET A 90 -0.97 5.67 -3.55
CA MET A 90 -2.16 4.83 -3.40
C MET A 90 -2.78 4.58 -4.77
N MET A 91 -2.89 3.31 -5.18
CA MET A 91 -3.48 2.88 -6.46
C MET A 91 -4.79 2.14 -6.17
N PHE A 92 -5.91 2.59 -6.75
CA PHE A 92 -7.24 2.03 -6.45
C PHE A 92 -7.69 0.94 -7.43
N SER A 93 -7.27 1.00 -8.70
CA SER A 93 -7.66 0.02 -9.73
C SER A 93 -6.85 0.23 -11.01
N GLY A 94 -5.62 -0.30 -11.04
CA GLY A 94 -4.70 -0.13 -12.17
C GLY A 94 -3.60 0.90 -11.90
N GLU A 95 -2.58 0.88 -12.77
CA GLU A 95 -1.29 1.57 -12.68
C GLU A 95 -1.34 3.11 -12.59
N LYS A 96 -2.52 3.70 -12.41
CA LYS A 96 -2.73 5.15 -12.36
C LYS A 96 -2.83 5.63 -10.91
N VAL A 97 -2.11 6.71 -10.64
CA VAL A 97 -2.06 7.40 -9.34
C VAL A 97 -3.12 8.51 -9.29
N PHE A 98 -3.22 9.30 -10.36
CA PHE A 98 -4.11 10.44 -10.45
C PHE A 98 -5.33 10.13 -11.30
N HIS A 99 -6.50 10.42 -10.74
CA HIS A 99 -7.78 10.28 -11.41
C HIS A 99 -8.39 11.66 -11.64
N LYS A 100 -9.00 11.86 -12.82
CA LYS A 100 -9.75 13.09 -13.10
C LYS A 100 -10.91 13.22 -12.11
N ARG A 101 -11.15 14.43 -11.64
CA ARG A 101 -12.33 14.75 -10.85
C ARG A 101 -13.57 14.52 -11.73
N TRP A 102 -14.57 13.83 -11.20
CA TRP A 102 -15.76 13.29 -11.90
C TRP A 102 -16.55 14.28 -12.78
N TYR A 103 -16.26 15.58 -12.72
CA TYR A 103 -16.92 16.63 -13.50
C TYR A 103 -16.45 16.76 -14.96
N GLN A 104 -15.34 16.12 -15.34
CA GLN A 104 -14.80 16.21 -16.73
C GLN A 104 -15.23 15.04 -17.65
N MET A 105 -16.11 14.14 -17.18
CA MET A 105 -16.69 13.05 -17.99
C MET A 105 -18.14 13.32 -18.46
N SER A 106 -18.67 14.53 -18.23
CA SER A 106 -20.05 14.91 -18.56
C SER A 106 -20.38 14.86 -20.05
N ASP A 107 -19.38 14.91 -20.92
CA ASP A 107 -19.62 14.94 -22.37
C ASP A 107 -19.93 13.55 -22.96
N ALA A 108 -19.64 12.48 -22.22
CA ALA A 108 -19.94 11.10 -22.63
C ALA A 108 -21.27 10.56 -22.07
N PHE A 109 -21.77 11.11 -20.95
CA PHE A 109 -23.03 10.69 -20.33
C PHE A 109 -24.27 11.40 -20.89
N ASN A 110 -24.09 12.54 -21.56
CA ASN A 110 -25.18 13.25 -22.24
C ASN A 110 -25.44 12.75 -23.68
N ALA A 111 -24.75 11.69 -24.12
CA ALA A 111 -25.09 11.05 -25.38
C ALA A 111 -26.46 10.34 -25.21
N PRO A 112 -27.48 10.69 -26.01
CA PRO A 112 -28.75 9.99 -25.94
C PRO A 112 -28.53 8.52 -26.28
N CYS A 113 -29.01 7.60 -25.43
CA CYS A 113 -29.04 6.17 -25.73
C CYS A 113 -29.75 5.94 -27.06
N LYS A 114 -29.00 5.67 -28.13
CA LYS A 114 -29.57 5.26 -29.41
C LYS A 114 -29.97 3.80 -29.31
N ARG A 115 -31.27 3.53 -29.36
CA ARG A 115 -31.83 2.19 -29.47
C ARG A 115 -31.37 1.56 -30.78
N ALA A 116 -30.76 0.38 -30.74
CA ALA A 116 -30.48 -0.39 -31.95
C ALA A 116 -31.83 -0.71 -32.62
N LYS A 117 -31.97 -0.33 -33.90
CA LYS A 117 -33.11 -0.75 -34.72
C LYS A 117 -32.79 -2.16 -35.22
N ASN A 118 -33.65 -3.11 -34.89
CA ASN A 118 -33.71 -4.40 -35.60
C ASN A 118 -34.38 -4.21 -36.96
#